data_AF-A0A7C6EIM2-F1
#
_entry.id   AF-A0A7C6EIM2-F1
#
_cell.length_a   1.000
_cell.length_b   1.000
_cell.length_c   1.000
_cell.angle_alpha   90.00
_cell.angle_beta   90.00
_cell.angle_gamma   90.00
#
_symmetry.space_group_name_H-M   'P 1'
#
loop_
_entity.id
_entity.type
_entity.pdbx_description
1 polymer ?
#
loop_
_entity_poly.entity_id
_entity_poly.type
_entity_poly.pdbx_seq_one_letter_code
_entity_poly.pdbx_strand_id
1 'polypeptide(L)'
;MELRRFLSSIASTPPGPRPSFQSFHILETILVIGREAPIGRKRLAEILGLGEGAVRTLIQRLKDHSIVSVLGRGGCALSERGEELLRELESRMRDVGPVRLELPWSHPANYALIVHDAVGRVSRGLEQRDEAVKAGAKALMILAYQGGRLMMPGFSDLS
;
A
#
# COMPACT_ATOMS: atom_id res chain seq x y z
N MET A 1 3.04 5.06 16.91
CA MET A 1 4.07 5.39 15.90
C MET A 1 3.37 6.12 14.75
N GLU A 2 3.85 7.25 14.23
CA GLU A 2 3.26 7.79 12.99
C GLU A 2 3.73 6.91 11.82
N LEU A 3 2.87 5.98 11.35
CA LEU A 3 3.14 5.06 10.24
C LEU A 3 3.82 5.76 9.05
N ARG A 4 3.37 6.96 8.70
CA ARG A 4 3.98 7.78 7.64
C ARG A 4 5.47 8.03 7.87
N ARG A 5 5.88 8.45 9.07
CA ARG A 5 7.31 8.70 9.39
C ARG A 5 8.12 7.42 9.31
N PHE A 6 7.56 6.30 9.78
CA PHE A 6 8.20 5.00 9.71
C PHE A 6 8.43 4.53 8.26
N LEU A 7 7.39 4.59 7.42
CA LEU A 7 7.51 4.25 6.00
C LEU A 7 8.50 5.19 5.30
N SER A 8 8.47 6.49 5.61
CA SER A 8 9.44 7.46 5.08
C SER A 8 10.87 7.18 5.53
N SER A 9 11.11 6.74 6.78
CA SER A 9 12.46 6.40 7.23
C SER A 9 13.03 5.20 6.48
N ILE A 10 12.21 4.19 6.17
CA ILE A 10 12.65 3.03 5.38
C ILE A 10 12.87 3.41 3.91
N ALA A 11 12.04 4.31 3.36
CA ALA A 11 12.19 4.79 1.99
C ALA A 11 13.41 5.72 1.82
N SER A 12 13.75 6.50 2.85
CA SER A 12 14.84 7.49 2.79
C SER A 12 16.22 6.86 2.62
N THR A 13 17.15 7.59 2.02
CA THR A 13 18.54 7.12 1.80
C THR A 13 19.54 8.13 2.38
N PRO A 14 20.72 7.66 2.84
CA PRO A 14 21.93 8.49 2.94
C PRO A 14 22.32 9.06 1.56
N PRO A 15 23.27 10.01 1.46
CA PRO A 15 23.62 10.62 0.17
C PRO A 15 24.01 9.58 -0.89
N GLY A 16 23.29 9.60 -2.02
CA GLY A 16 23.42 8.63 -3.11
C GLY A 16 22.20 8.64 -4.04
N PRO A 17 22.18 7.79 -5.08
CA PRO A 17 21.04 7.69 -5.99
C PRO A 17 19.74 7.38 -5.24
N ARG A 18 18.63 7.95 -5.70
CA ARG A 18 17.32 7.65 -5.11
C ARG A 18 17.04 6.15 -5.23
N PRO A 19 16.44 5.51 -4.20
CA PRO A 19 16.07 4.12 -4.31
C PRO A 19 15.03 3.97 -5.43
N SER A 20 15.05 2.83 -6.10
CA SER A 20 14.07 2.48 -7.13
C SER A 20 12.70 2.12 -6.57
N PHE A 21 12.51 2.19 -5.25
CA PHE A 21 11.24 1.93 -4.58
C PHE A 21 10.82 3.10 -3.67
N GLN A 22 9.52 3.25 -3.44
CA GLN A 22 8.92 4.29 -2.62
C GLN A 22 8.23 3.69 -1.39
N SER A 23 7.66 4.53 -0.54
CA SER A 23 6.94 4.11 0.68
C SER A 23 5.77 3.16 0.41
N PHE A 24 5.11 3.25 -0.74
CA PHE A 24 4.00 2.34 -1.07
C PHE A 24 4.50 0.92 -1.37
N HIS A 25 5.67 0.74 -2.00
CA HIS A 25 6.27 -0.59 -2.17
C HIS A 25 6.62 -1.24 -0.84
N ILE A 26 6.99 -0.45 0.18
CA ILE A 26 7.27 -0.93 1.53
C ILE A 26 5.99 -1.46 2.18
N LEU A 27 4.91 -0.69 2.08
CA LEU A 27 3.59 -1.08 2.57
C LEU A 27 3.08 -2.33 1.85
N GLU A 28 3.14 -2.33 0.51
CA GLU A 28 2.76 -3.48 -0.32
C GLU A 28 3.59 -4.72 0.00
N THR A 29 4.89 -4.58 0.25
CA THR A 29 5.74 -5.71 0.67
C THR A 29 5.26 -6.32 1.97
N ILE A 30 4.91 -5.51 2.98
CA ILE A 30 4.39 -6.03 4.26
C ILE A 30 3.08 -6.78 4.05
N LEU A 31 2.16 -6.20 3.27
CA LEU A 31 0.87 -6.84 2.94
C LEU A 31 1.05 -8.15 2.16
N VAL A 32 1.94 -8.18 1.17
CA VAL A 32 2.22 -9.38 0.36
C VAL A 32 2.88 -10.47 1.20
N ILE A 33 3.89 -10.14 2.01
CA ILE A 33 4.53 -11.13 2.89
C ILE A 33 3.51 -11.66 3.91
N GLY A 34 2.66 -10.81 4.49
CA GLY A 34 1.61 -11.24 5.41
C GLY A 34 0.63 -12.26 4.80
N ARG A 35 0.38 -12.17 3.49
CA ARG A 35 -0.54 -13.07 2.76
C ARG A 35 0.13 -14.32 2.18
N GLU A 36 1.37 -14.20 1.70
CA GLU A 36 2.04 -15.23 0.88
C GLU A 36 3.31 -15.80 1.53
N ALA A 37 3.63 -15.44 2.78
CA ALA A 37 4.82 -15.97 3.45
C ALA A 37 4.79 -17.51 3.55
N PRO A 38 5.94 -18.18 3.36
CA PRO A 38 7.23 -17.59 3.03
C PRO A 38 7.37 -17.27 1.53
N ILE A 39 7.88 -16.07 1.20
CA ILE A 39 7.98 -15.58 -0.19
C ILE A 39 9.41 -15.29 -0.64
N GLY A 40 9.77 -15.77 -1.82
CA GLY A 40 11.09 -15.57 -2.43
C GLY A 40 11.25 -14.22 -3.14
N ARG A 41 12.50 -13.74 -3.26
CA ARG A 41 12.83 -12.44 -3.88
C ARG A 41 12.32 -12.28 -5.32
N LYS A 42 12.40 -13.35 -6.13
CA LYS A 42 11.97 -13.32 -7.53
C LYS A 42 10.45 -13.09 -7.63
N ARG A 43 9.67 -13.86 -6.86
CA ARG A 43 8.21 -13.69 -6.80
C ARG A 43 7.82 -12.31 -6.28
N LEU A 44 8.51 -11.83 -5.24
CA LEU A 44 8.26 -10.50 -4.70
C LEU A 44 8.60 -9.38 -5.71
N ALA A 45 9.64 -9.56 -6.53
CA ALA A 45 9.99 -8.64 -7.62
C ALA A 45 8.91 -8.58 -8.71
N GLU A 46 8.37 -9.74 -9.10
CA GLU A 46 7.28 -9.84 -10.06
C GLU A 46 6.01 -9.13 -9.55
N ILE A 47 5.63 -9.36 -8.28
CA ILE A 47 4.44 -8.75 -7.67
C ILE A 47 4.60 -7.23 -7.56
N LEU A 48 5.74 -6.75 -7.06
CA LEU A 48 5.97 -5.32 -6.84
C LEU A 48 6.32 -4.54 -8.12
N GLY A 49 6.52 -5.21 -9.26
CA GLY A 49 7.00 -4.56 -10.49
C GLY A 49 8.39 -3.93 -10.34
N LEU A 50 9.22 -4.46 -9.43
CA LEU A 50 10.54 -3.93 -9.10
C LEU A 50 11.65 -4.84 -9.64
N GLY A 51 12.81 -4.25 -9.99
CA GLY A 51 14.00 -5.04 -10.30
C GLY A 51 14.53 -5.80 -9.08
N GLU A 52 15.16 -6.98 -9.29
CA GLU A 52 15.63 -7.83 -8.18
C GLU A 52 16.60 -7.13 -7.22
N GLY A 53 17.45 -6.22 -7.72
CA GLY A 53 18.33 -5.41 -6.89
C GLY A 53 17.59 -4.45 -5.95
N ALA A 54 16.46 -3.90 -6.42
CA ALA A 54 15.57 -3.05 -5.63
C ALA A 54 14.94 -3.85 -4.49
N VAL A 55 14.40 -5.03 -4.81
CA VAL A 55 13.80 -5.93 -3.84
C VAL A 55 14.81 -6.44 -2.81
N ARG A 56 16.05 -6.75 -3.24
CA ARG A 56 17.13 -7.10 -2.30
C ARG A 56 17.37 -5.97 -1.30
N THR A 57 17.44 -4.73 -1.77
CA THR A 57 17.65 -3.55 -0.91
C THR A 57 16.45 -3.34 0.02
N LEU A 58 15.23 -3.48 -0.50
CA LEU A 58 13.98 -3.34 0.26
C LEU A 58 13.88 -4.36 1.40
N ILE A 59 14.11 -5.64 1.12
CA ILE A 59 14.13 -6.71 2.13
C ILE A 59 15.22 -6.45 3.16
N GLN A 60 16.40 -6.02 2.74
CA GLN A 60 17.49 -5.72 3.68
C GLN A 60 17.09 -4.60 4.65
N ARG A 61 16.51 -3.50 4.16
CA ARG A 61 16.03 -2.42 5.04
C ARG A 61 14.92 -2.89 5.98
N LEU A 62 13.96 -3.66 5.48
CA LEU A 62 12.90 -4.23 6.32
C LEU A 62 13.47 -5.14 7.42
N LYS A 63 14.51 -5.92 7.09
CA LYS A 63 15.24 -6.74 8.06
C LYS A 63 15.98 -5.88 9.08
N ASP A 64 16.68 -4.82 8.66
CA ASP A 64 17.40 -3.90 9.54
C ASP A 64 16.44 -3.20 10.52
N HIS A 65 15.20 -2.95 10.10
CA HIS A 65 14.12 -2.44 10.94
C HIS A 65 13.35 -3.52 11.72
N SER A 66 13.81 -4.78 11.70
CA SER A 66 13.20 -5.92 12.38
C SER A 66 11.73 -6.16 11.98
N ILE A 67 11.35 -5.86 10.73
CA ILE A 67 10.00 -6.11 10.19
C ILE A 67 9.92 -7.47 9.48
N VAL A 68 11.02 -7.91 8.87
CA VAL A 68 11.07 -9.15 8.08
C VAL A 68 12.22 -10.04 8.56
N SER A 69 11.94 -11.33 8.61
CA SER A 69 12.89 -12.41 8.86
C SER A 69 13.19 -13.17 7.55
N VAL A 70 14.47 -13.47 7.31
CA VAL A 70 14.92 -14.24 6.13
C VAL A 70 15.16 -15.70 6.53
N LEU A 71 14.42 -16.62 5.91
CA LEU A 71 14.42 -18.05 6.20
C LEU A 71 15.39 -18.84 5.29
N GLY A 72 16.56 -18.26 5.02
CA GLY A 72 17.56 -18.85 4.11
C GLY A 72 17.01 -19.06 2.69
N ARG A 73 16.97 -20.32 2.22
CA ARG A 73 16.40 -20.67 0.89
C ARG A 73 14.87 -20.61 0.84
N GLY A 74 14.20 -20.54 2.00
CA GLY A 74 12.73 -20.51 2.08
C GLY A 74 12.12 -19.16 1.69
N GLY A 75 12.91 -18.09 1.56
CA GLY A 75 12.42 -16.75 1.28
C GLY A 75 12.35 -15.89 2.55
N CYS A 76 11.34 -15.04 2.63
CA CYS A 76 11.14 -14.12 3.76
C CYS A 76 9.72 -14.18 4.32
N ALA A 77 9.60 -13.89 5.61
CA ALA A 77 8.36 -13.84 6.37
C ALA A 77 8.38 -12.62 7.30
N LEU A 78 7.23 -12.18 7.80
CA LEU A 78 7.20 -11.12 8.81
C LEU A 78 7.84 -11.61 10.11
N SER A 79 8.49 -10.70 10.82
CA SER A 79 8.86 -10.92 12.23
C SER A 79 7.64 -10.68 13.12
N GLU A 80 7.76 -10.94 14.43
CA GLU A 80 6.71 -10.57 15.40
C GLU A 80 6.32 -9.08 15.32
N ARG A 81 7.31 -8.19 15.24
CA ARG A 81 7.09 -6.75 15.04
C ARG A 81 6.47 -6.44 13.67
N GLY A 82 6.81 -7.21 12.63
CA GLY A 82 6.18 -7.08 11.32
C GLY A 82 4.71 -7.47 11.33
N GLU A 83 4.37 -8.52 12.06
CA GLU A 83 2.98 -8.97 12.28
C GLU A 83 2.17 -7.95 13.08
N GLU A 84 2.76 -7.32 14.09
CA GLU A 84 2.12 -6.19 14.80
C GLU A 84 1.83 -5.02 13.87
N LEU A 85 2.78 -4.67 13.00
CA LEU A 85 2.60 -3.61 12.01
C LEU A 85 1.53 -3.98 10.99
N LEU A 86 1.49 -5.24 10.53
CA LEU A 86 0.44 -5.74 9.64
C LEU A 86 -0.94 -5.59 10.30
N ARG A 87 -1.09 -6.00 11.56
CA ARG A 87 -2.34 -5.82 12.31
C ARG A 87 -2.75 -4.35 12.44
N GLU A 88 -1.79 -3.45 12.69
CA GLU A 88 -2.08 -2.00 12.70
C GLU A 88 -2.58 -1.53 11.32
N LEU A 89 -1.93 -1.97 10.23
CA LEU A 89 -2.35 -1.64 8.87
C LEU A 89 -3.76 -2.15 8.58
N GLU A 90 -4.03 -3.42 8.84
CA GLU A 90 -5.34 -4.05 8.61
C GLU A 90 -6.46 -3.47 9.47
N SER A 91 -6.13 -2.93 10.65
CA SER A 91 -7.12 -2.19 11.47
C SER A 91 -7.54 -0.87 10.83
N ARG A 92 -6.68 -0.27 10.00
CA ARG A 92 -6.91 1.04 9.35
C ARG A 92 -7.33 0.91 7.90
N MET A 93 -7.06 -0.20 7.24
CA MET A 93 -7.45 -0.42 5.86
C MET A 93 -7.91 -1.85 5.62
N ARG A 94 -8.91 -1.98 4.75
CA ARG A 94 -9.33 -3.26 4.22
C ARG A 94 -9.05 -3.30 2.72
N ASP A 95 -8.27 -4.30 2.33
CA ASP A 95 -8.04 -4.64 0.94
C ASP A 95 -9.26 -5.40 0.39
N VAL A 96 -10.11 -4.71 -0.38
CA VAL A 96 -11.29 -5.33 -0.99
C VAL A 96 -10.89 -6.07 -2.27
N GLY A 97 -9.78 -5.66 -2.89
CA GLY A 97 -9.26 -6.29 -4.10
C GLY A 97 -9.94 -5.83 -5.38
N PRO A 98 -9.83 -6.64 -6.46
CA PRO A 98 -10.49 -6.37 -7.73
C PRO A 98 -12.00 -6.29 -7.59
N VAL A 99 -12.61 -5.28 -8.18
CA VAL A 99 -14.06 -5.10 -8.19
C VAL A 99 -14.57 -4.93 -9.61
N ARG A 100 -15.79 -5.38 -9.88
CA ARG A 100 -16.49 -5.10 -11.12
C ARG A 100 -17.48 -3.98 -10.86
N LEU A 101 -17.21 -2.80 -11.42
CA LEU A 101 -18.07 -1.64 -11.34
C LEU A 101 -18.68 -1.38 -12.71
N GLU A 102 -20.00 -1.29 -12.78
CA GLU A 102 -20.70 -0.84 -13.98
C GLU A 102 -20.73 0.70 -13.95
N LEU A 103 -19.69 1.31 -14.52
CA LEU A 103 -19.57 2.76 -14.61
C LEU A 103 -19.75 3.22 -16.06
N PRO A 104 -20.18 4.48 -16.30
CA PRO A 104 -20.32 5.02 -17.66
C PRO A 104 -19.02 5.01 -18.47
N TRP A 105 -17.89 4.92 -17.79
CA TRP A 105 -16.56 4.73 -18.36
C TRP A 105 -16.11 3.28 -18.15
N SER A 106 -15.60 2.65 -19.21
CA SER A 106 -15.04 1.30 -19.15
C SER A 106 -13.54 1.38 -18.92
N HIS A 107 -13.11 1.10 -17.70
CA HIS A 107 -11.72 0.75 -17.41
C HIS A 107 -11.61 -0.77 -17.21
N PRO A 108 -10.62 -1.43 -17.82
CA PRO A 108 -10.54 -2.90 -17.89
C PRO A 108 -10.26 -3.56 -16.54
N ALA A 109 -9.74 -2.82 -15.55
CA ALA A 109 -9.46 -3.31 -14.21
C ALA A 109 -9.81 -2.23 -13.19
N ASN A 110 -10.61 -2.58 -12.19
CA ASN A 110 -10.92 -1.72 -11.05
C ASN A 110 -10.52 -2.41 -9.76
N TYR A 111 -10.09 -1.63 -8.78
CA TYR A 111 -9.61 -2.11 -7.48
C TYR A 111 -10.21 -1.25 -6.38
N ALA A 112 -10.59 -1.85 -5.26
CA ALA A 112 -11.16 -1.13 -4.13
C ALA A 112 -10.33 -1.33 -2.86
N LEU A 113 -10.13 -0.22 -2.14
CA LEU A 113 -9.52 -0.17 -0.81
C LEU A 113 -10.44 0.64 0.09
N ILE A 114 -10.74 0.12 1.28
CA ILE A 114 -11.45 0.87 2.32
C ILE A 114 -10.41 1.36 3.32
N VAL A 115 -10.49 2.63 3.70
CA VAL A 115 -9.64 3.22 4.74
C VAL A 115 -10.52 3.75 5.87
N HIS A 116 -10.30 3.24 7.07
CA HIS A 116 -11.03 3.62 8.28
C HIS A 116 -10.49 4.93 8.88
N ASP A 117 -11.36 5.67 9.55
CA ASP A 117 -11.04 6.92 10.28
C ASP A 117 -10.30 7.99 9.44
N ALA A 118 -10.55 8.00 8.13
CA ALA A 118 -9.87 8.88 7.19
C ALA A 118 -10.77 9.96 6.57
N VAL A 119 -12.09 9.95 6.80
CA VAL A 119 -13.04 10.89 6.18
C VAL A 119 -12.63 12.36 6.41
N GLY A 120 -12.27 12.72 7.64
CA GLY A 120 -11.82 14.08 7.97
C GLY A 120 -10.49 14.50 7.32
N ARG A 121 -9.78 13.58 6.66
CA ARG A 121 -8.54 13.85 5.91
C ARG A 121 -8.79 14.02 4.41
N VAL A 122 -10.02 13.81 3.94
CA VAL A 122 -10.42 13.93 2.55
C VAL A 122 -11.29 15.18 2.40
N SER A 123 -10.79 16.16 1.65
CA SER A 123 -11.53 17.39 1.33
C SER A 123 -12.44 17.16 0.11
N ARG A 124 -11.91 17.33 -1.10
CA ARG A 124 -12.58 17.07 -2.38
C ARG A 124 -12.07 15.82 -3.07
N GLY A 125 -11.08 15.15 -2.50
CA GLY A 125 -10.47 13.95 -3.09
C GLY A 125 -9.56 14.22 -4.29
N LEU A 126 -9.33 15.49 -4.63
CA LEU A 126 -8.54 15.86 -5.81
C LEU A 126 -7.06 15.56 -5.61
N GLU A 127 -6.54 15.82 -4.41
CA GLU A 127 -5.15 15.57 -4.07
C GLU A 127 -4.82 14.08 -4.18
N GLN A 128 -5.70 13.21 -3.68
CA GLN A 128 -5.53 11.76 -3.80
C GLN A 128 -5.66 11.29 -5.24
N ARG A 129 -6.59 11.87 -6.02
CA ARG A 129 -6.75 11.54 -7.44
C ARG A 129 -5.49 11.89 -8.23
N ASP A 130 -4.96 13.09 -8.04
CA ASP A 130 -3.80 13.56 -8.77
C ASP A 130 -2.56 12.71 -8.45
N GLU A 131 -2.37 12.33 -7.18
CA GLU A 131 -1.29 11.40 -6.80
C GLU A 131 -1.50 9.98 -7.36
N ALA A 132 -2.74 9.46 -7.36
CA ALA A 132 -3.03 8.16 -7.96
C ALA A 132 -2.78 8.14 -9.48
N VAL A 133 -3.18 9.20 -10.19
CA VAL A 133 -2.93 9.34 -11.63
C VAL A 133 -1.43 9.45 -11.92
N LYS A 134 -0.68 10.25 -11.13
CA LYS A 134 0.79 10.29 -11.21
C LYS A 134 1.44 8.92 -10.97
N ALA A 135 0.85 8.11 -10.10
CA ALA A 135 1.30 6.74 -9.83
C ALA A 135 0.87 5.72 -10.91
N GLY A 136 0.13 6.14 -11.95
CA GLY A 136 -0.22 5.33 -13.12
C GLY A 136 -1.68 4.88 -13.19
N ALA A 137 -2.53 5.25 -12.23
CA ALA A 137 -3.95 4.98 -12.31
C ALA A 137 -4.61 5.76 -13.47
N LYS A 138 -5.59 5.15 -14.15
CA LYS A 138 -6.38 5.84 -15.20
C LYS A 138 -7.38 6.83 -14.62
N ALA A 139 -7.93 6.50 -13.45
CA ALA A 139 -8.87 7.31 -12.70
C ALA A 139 -8.83 6.89 -11.22
N LEU A 140 -9.35 7.76 -10.34
CA LEU A 140 -9.61 7.43 -8.94
C LEU A 140 -11.01 7.95 -8.57
N MET A 141 -11.79 7.10 -7.91
CA MET A 141 -13.04 7.47 -7.26
C MET A 141 -12.83 7.38 -5.75
N ILE A 142 -13.28 8.39 -5.01
CA ILE A 142 -13.24 8.40 -3.56
C ILE A 142 -14.65 8.60 -3.05
N LEU A 143 -15.06 7.71 -2.17
CA LEU A 143 -16.34 7.75 -1.49
C LEU A 143 -16.05 7.83 0.02
N ALA A 144 -16.74 8.73 0.71
CA ALA A 144 -16.65 8.90 2.15
C ALA A 144 -17.90 8.30 2.80
N TYR A 145 -17.74 7.42 3.78
CA TYR A 145 -18.85 6.88 4.54
C TYR A 145 -18.85 7.45 5.96
N GLN A 146 -19.88 8.24 6.30
CA GLN A 146 -19.97 8.90 7.61
C GLN A 146 -21.43 9.00 8.06
N GLY A 147 -21.71 8.67 9.33
CA GLY A 147 -23.06 8.80 9.89
C GLY A 147 -24.11 7.95 9.17
N GLY A 148 -23.73 6.78 8.66
CA GLY A 148 -24.61 5.90 7.90
C GLY A 148 -24.76 6.25 6.41
N ARG A 149 -24.12 7.34 5.96
CA ARG A 149 -24.27 7.88 4.59
C ARG A 149 -23.01 7.73 3.77
N LEU A 150 -23.16 7.35 2.50
CA LEU A 150 -22.11 7.31 1.50
C LEU A 150 -22.13 8.62 0.69
N MET A 151 -21.01 9.32 0.65
CA MET A 151 -20.88 10.66 0.08
C MET A 151 -19.77 10.67 -0.97
N MET A 152 -19.95 11.43 -2.05
CA MET A 152 -18.84 11.84 -2.91
C MET A 152 -18.25 13.17 -2.38
N PRO A 153 -16.98 13.20 -1.93
CA PRO A 153 -16.39 14.40 -1.35
C PRO A 153 -16.48 15.61 -2.28
N GLY A 154 -17.07 16.70 -1.80
CA GLY A 154 -17.19 17.96 -2.56
C GLY A 154 -18.33 18.04 -3.58
N PHE A 155 -19.16 17.00 -3.72
CA PHE A 155 -20.27 16.99 -4.69
C PHE A 155 -21.62 16.65 -4.04
N SER A 156 -21.85 15.40 -3.61
CA SER A 156 -23.20 14.91 -3.32
C SER A 156 -23.26 13.74 -2.32
N ASP A 157 -24.39 13.62 -1.61
CA ASP A 157 -24.82 12.38 -0.92
C ASP A 157 -25.27 11.35 -1.95
N LEU A 158 -24.86 10.09 -1.80
CA LEU A 158 -25.13 8.97 -2.72
C LEU A 158 -25.98 7.87 -2.07
N SER A 159 -26.47 8.11 -0.84
CA SER A 159 -27.24 7.14 -0.06
C SER A 159 -28.71 7.09 -0.45
#